data_AF-A0A6C0LH30-F1
#
_entry.id   AF-A0A6C0LH30-F1
#
_cell.length_a   1.000
_cell.length_b   1.000
_cell.length_c   1.000
_cell.angle_alpha   90.00
_cell.angle_beta   90.00
_cell.angle_gamma   90.00
#
_symmetry.space_group_name_H-M   'P 1'
#
loop_
_entity.id
_entity.type
_entity.pdbx_description
1 polymer ?
#
loop_
_entity_poly.entity_id
_entity_poly.type
_entity_poly.pdbx_seq_one_letter_code
_entity_poly.pdbx_strand_id
1 'polypeptide(L)'
;MNIIAASSPSFDPLLILSVVLIQIGARHIDLELTDFQKKLLKNKIIQAIILFGLIYIPIRDIKKTLIVMLIIYLIIYVIFNENHNYNLFSKRYLYNEGVINKFNDIKEKYYNNLTKLF
;
A
#
# COMPACT_ATOMS: atom_id res chain seq x y z
N MET A 1 42.11 2.11 -21.36
CA MET A 1 41.36 1.03 -20.69
C MET A 1 41.49 1.28 -19.19
N ASN A 2 40.56 2.04 -18.60
CA ASN A 2 40.64 2.40 -17.19
C ASN A 2 39.77 1.42 -16.40
N ILE A 3 40.44 0.59 -15.60
CA ILE A 3 39.85 -0.49 -14.82
C ILE A 3 39.00 0.14 -13.72
N ILE A 4 37.77 -0.38 -13.62
CA ILE A 4 36.80 -0.11 -12.57
C ILE A 4 37.48 -0.35 -11.22
N ALA A 5 37.87 0.71 -10.52
CA ALA A 5 38.08 0.65 -9.09
C ALA A 5 36.70 0.48 -8.47
N ALA A 6 36.28 -0.77 -8.31
CA ALA A 6 35.12 -1.11 -7.51
C ALA A 6 35.40 -0.58 -6.10
N SER A 7 34.78 0.55 -5.74
CA SER A 7 34.74 1.04 -4.38
C SER A 7 34.10 -0.06 -3.55
N SER A 8 34.92 -0.86 -2.86
CA SER A 8 34.47 -1.80 -1.85
C SER A 8 33.46 -1.07 -0.96
N PRO A 9 32.28 -1.64 -0.67
CA PRO A 9 31.32 -0.99 0.22
C PRO A 9 32.07 -0.69 1.52
N SER A 10 32.31 0.60 1.78
CA SER A 10 32.91 1.04 3.03
C SER A 10 31.92 0.66 4.12
N PHE A 11 32.22 -0.41 4.85
CA PHE A 11 31.48 -0.77 6.04
C PHE A 11 31.61 0.40 7.00
N ASP A 12 30.52 1.15 7.13
CA ASP A 12 30.44 2.30 8.02
C ASP A 12 29.60 1.86 9.22
N PRO A 13 30.21 1.40 10.33
CA PRO A 13 29.50 0.79 11.45
C PRO A 13 28.48 1.75 12.07
N LEU A 14 28.74 3.06 11.95
CA LEU A 14 27.83 4.13 12.37
C LEU A 14 26.54 4.14 11.57
N LEU A 15 26.60 3.94 10.25
CA LEU A 15 25.41 3.87 9.40
C LEU A 15 24.58 2.63 9.76
N ILE A 16 25.23 1.48 9.93
CA ILE A 16 24.55 0.24 10.31
C ILE A 16 23.88 0.39 11.67
N LEU A 17 24.59 0.95 12.66
CA LEU A 17 24.05 1.23 13.98
C LEU A 17 22.87 2.20 13.92
N SER A 18 22.95 3.24 13.09
CA SER A 18 21.86 4.22 12.92
C SER A 18 20.59 3.59 12.34
N VAL A 19 20.73 2.70 11.35
CA VAL A 19 19.58 1.98 10.76
C VAL A 19 18.94 1.06 11.80
N VAL A 20 19.73 0.34 12.59
CA VAL A 20 19.22 -0.53 13.66
C VAL A 20 18.49 0.29 14.73
N LEU A 21 19.06 1.41 15.16
CA LEU A 21 18.44 2.30 16.16
C LEU A 21 17.13 2.91 15.66
N ILE A 22 17.03 3.29 14.38
CA ILE A 22 15.80 3.79 13.77
C ILE A 22 14.71 2.70 13.80
N GLN A 23 15.03 1.46 13.45
CA GLN A 23 14.04 0.37 13.42
C GLN A 23 13.55 0.00 14.83
N ILE A 24 14.43 0.00 15.82
CA ILE A 24 14.07 -0.25 17.22
C ILE A 24 13.26 0.93 17.78
N GLY A 25 13.70 2.16 17.51
CA GLY A 25 13.01 3.38 17.93
C GLY A 25 11.62 3.52 17.32
N ALA A 26 11.45 3.16 16.04
CA ALA A 26 10.15 3.17 15.36
C ALA A 26 9.13 2.21 16.00
N ARG A 27 9.60 1.15 16.68
CA ARG A 27 8.73 0.16 17.33
C ARG A 27 8.43 0.46 18.80
N HIS A 28 9.33 1.14 19.52
CA HIS A 28 9.24 1.31 20.98
C HIS A 28 9.04 2.76 21.43
N ILE A 29 9.15 3.73 20.52
CA ILE A 29 8.71 5.10 20.81
C ILE A 29 7.21 5.14 20.52
N ASP A 30 6.42 4.78 21.52
CA ASP A 30 5.04 5.24 21.59
C ASP A 30 5.08 6.75 21.77
N LEU A 31 5.11 7.48 20.65
CA LEU A 31 4.94 8.93 20.67
C LEU A 31 3.58 9.18 21.33
N GLU A 32 3.58 9.68 22.57
CA GLU A 32 2.37 10.15 23.25
C GLU A 32 1.86 11.42 22.56
N LEU A 33 1.31 11.23 21.37
CA LEU A 33 0.77 12.30 20.56
C LEU A 33 -0.50 12.82 21.24
N THR A 34 -0.60 14.14 21.36
CA THR A 34 -1.80 14.80 21.87
C THR A 34 -2.99 14.49 20.97
N ASP A 35 -4.22 14.51 21.49
CA ASP A 35 -5.42 14.16 20.72
C ASP A 35 -5.59 15.01 19.45
N PHE A 36 -5.17 16.26 19.49
CA PHE A 36 -5.13 17.13 18.32
C PHE A 36 -4.15 16.64 17.24
N GLN A 37 -2.95 16.18 17.63
CA GLN A 37 -1.96 15.63 16.71
C GLN A 37 -2.44 14.32 16.10
N LYS A 38 -3.08 13.45 16.89
CA LYS A 38 -3.73 12.24 16.36
C LYS A 38 -4.82 12.58 15.35
N LYS A 39 -5.62 13.61 15.60
CA LYS A 39 -6.66 14.08 14.66
C LYS A 39 -6.07 14.66 13.38
N LEU A 40 -4.96 15.40 13.47
CA LEU A 40 -4.19 15.89 12.33
C LEU A 40 -3.66 14.72 11.49
N LEU A 41 -3.01 13.73 12.10
CA LEU A 41 -2.47 12.56 11.39
C LEU A 41 -3.56 11.66 10.78
N LYS A 42 -4.78 11.69 11.31
CA LYS A 42 -5.95 11.03 10.70
C LYS A 42 -6.55 11.80 9.53
N ASN A 43 -6.14 13.04 9.28
CA ASN A 43 -6.64 13.82 8.16
C ASN A 43 -6.04 13.32 6.84
N LYS A 44 -6.90 13.07 5.84
CA LYS A 44 -6.52 12.58 4.51
C LYS A 44 -5.47 13.47 3.82
N ILE A 45 -5.53 14.80 4.01
CA ILE A 45 -4.59 15.75 3.41
C ILE A 45 -3.19 15.54 4.01
N ILE A 46 -3.12 15.42 5.33
CA ILE A 46 -1.85 15.25 6.05
C ILE A 46 -1.24 13.89 5.73
N GLN A 47 -2.06 12.84 5.66
CA GLN A 47 -1.59 11.53 5.20
C GLN A 47 -1.03 11.57 3.78
N ALA A 48 -1.66 12.31 2.87
CA ALA A 48 -1.14 12.49 1.52
C ALA A 48 0.21 13.23 1.49
N ILE A 49 0.37 14.27 2.32
CA ILE A 49 1.64 15.01 2.45
C ILE A 49 2.74 14.11 3.03
N ILE A 50 2.44 13.33 4.06
CA ILE A 50 3.38 12.36 4.65
C ILE A 50 3.78 11.32 3.61
N LEU A 51 2.82 10.75 2.88
CA LEU A 51 3.07 9.78 1.84
C LEU A 51 3.93 10.37 0.71
N PHE A 52 3.63 11.60 0.29
CA PHE A 52 4.45 12.32 -0.69
C PHE A 52 5.89 12.48 -0.21
N GLY A 53 6.09 12.89 1.05
CA GLY A 53 7.42 13.02 1.65
C GLY A 53 8.18 11.69 1.69
N LEU A 54 7.50 10.60 2.07
CA LEU A 54 8.08 9.25 2.13
C LEU A 54 8.60 8.79 0.76
N ILE A 55 7.87 9.11 -0.32
CA ILE A 55 8.23 8.76 -1.69
C ILE A 55 9.28 9.74 -2.25
N TYR A 56 9.20 11.02 -1.88
CA TYR A 56 10.09 12.06 -2.37
C TYR A 56 11.52 11.92 -1.84
N ILE A 57 11.70 11.56 -0.57
CA ILE A 57 13.03 11.41 0.07
C ILE A 57 13.98 10.50 -0.73
N PRO A 58 13.58 9.29 -1.16
CA PRO A 58 14.45 8.43 -1.97
C PRO A 58 14.54 8.86 -3.45
N ILE A 59 13.50 9.48 -4.02
CA ILE A 59 13.45 9.79 -5.45
C ILE A 59 14.14 11.13 -5.79
N ARG A 60 14.06 12.12 -4.89
CA ARG A 60 14.60 13.48 -5.04
C ARG A 60 14.17 14.20 -6.33
N ASP A 61 13.06 13.78 -6.94
CA ASP A 61 12.48 14.34 -8.15
C ASP A 61 10.96 14.44 -8.00
N ILE A 62 10.45 15.67 -8.04
CA ILE A 62 9.03 15.98 -7.81
C ILE A 62 8.14 15.34 -8.87
N LYS A 63 8.56 15.36 -10.14
CA LYS A 63 7.76 14.81 -11.26
C LYS A 63 7.63 13.30 -11.14
N LYS A 64 8.74 12.61 -10.87
CA LYS A 64 8.75 11.16 -10.67
C LYS A 64 7.96 10.76 -9.43
N THR A 65 8.07 11.53 -8.36
CA THR A 65 7.31 11.30 -7.11
C THR A 65 5.80 11.38 -7.36
N LEU A 66 5.33 12.37 -8.12
CA LEU A 66 3.91 12.50 -8.46
C LEU A 66 3.40 11.31 -9.28
N ILE A 67 4.19 10.83 -10.24
CA ILE A 67 3.84 9.65 -11.04
C ILE A 67 3.71 8.41 -10.14
N VAL A 68 4.67 8.19 -9.25
CA VAL A 68 4.63 7.05 -8.31
C VAL A 68 3.44 7.16 -7.36
N MET A 69 3.17 8.36 -6.85
CA MET A 69 2.01 8.62 -5.99
C MET A 69 0.69 8.31 -6.71
N LEU A 70 0.58 8.66 -7.99
CA LEU A 70 -0.59 8.34 -8.83
C LEU A 70 -0.74 6.82 -9.01
N ILE A 71 0.35 6.11 -9.27
CA ILE A 71 0.34 4.64 -9.41
C ILE A 71 -0.12 3.99 -8.11
N ILE A 72 0.42 4.41 -6.96
CA ILE A 72 0.02 3.90 -5.64
C ILE A 72 -1.47 4.17 -5.40
N TYR A 73 -1.95 5.37 -5.72
CA TYR A 73 -3.36 5.70 -5.61
C TYR A 73 -4.22 4.75 -6.47
N LEU A 74 -3.83 4.51 -7.72
CA LEU A 74 -4.55 3.60 -8.61
C LEU A 74 -4.54 2.16 -8.07
N ILE A 75 -3.42 1.68 -7.54
CA ILE A 75 -3.35 0.35 -6.94
C ILE A 75 -4.31 0.23 -5.76
N ILE A 76 -4.29 1.19 -4.82
CA ILE A 76 -5.10 1.11 -3.60
C ILE A 76 -6.59 1.30 -3.88
N TYR A 77 -6.95 2.31 -4.69
CA TYR A 77 -8.35 2.72 -4.87
C TYR A 77 -9.06 2.05 -6.05
N VAL A 78 -8.32 1.47 -7.00
CA VAL A 78 -8.89 0.78 -8.17
C VAL A 78 -8.60 -0.70 -8.11
N ILE A 79 -7.32 -1.09 -8.00
CA ILE A 79 -6.90 -2.49 -8.14
C ILE A 79 -7.21 -3.31 -6.89
N PHE A 80 -7.03 -2.76 -5.69
CA PHE A 80 -7.31 -3.45 -4.43
C PHE A 80 -8.62 -3.03 -3.77
N ASN A 81 -9.39 -2.19 -4.44
CA ASN A 81 -10.69 -1.76 -3.93
C ASN A 81 -11.76 -2.78 -4.34
N GLU A 82 -12.27 -3.50 -3.35
CA GLU A 82 -13.25 -4.58 -3.51
C GLU A 82 -14.59 -4.12 -4.07
N ASN A 83 -14.89 -2.83 -3.89
CA ASN A 83 -16.09 -2.20 -4.45
C ASN A 83 -15.89 -1.72 -5.90
N HIS A 84 -14.67 -1.76 -6.43
CA HIS A 84 -14.37 -1.32 -7.78
C HIS A 84 -14.53 -2.46 -8.80
N ASN A 85 -15.07 -2.14 -9.98
CA ASN A 85 -15.27 -3.15 -11.03
C ASN A 85 -13.97 -3.79 -11.55
N TYR A 86 -12.84 -3.09 -11.38
CA TYR A 86 -11.50 -3.53 -11.78
C TYR A 86 -10.67 -4.05 -10.60
N ASN A 87 -11.32 -4.46 -9.52
CA ASN A 87 -10.63 -5.14 -8.43
C ASN A 87 -9.88 -6.37 -8.95
N LEU A 88 -8.67 -6.58 -8.46
CA LEU A 88 -7.82 -7.72 -8.82
C LEU A 88 -8.36 -9.03 -8.25
N PHE A 89 -9.05 -8.97 -7.10
CA PHE A 89 -9.56 -10.16 -6.44
C PHE A 89 -10.88 -10.62 -7.07
N SER A 90 -10.95 -11.93 -7.34
CA SER A 90 -12.19 -12.56 -7.82
C SER A 90 -13.29 -12.44 -6.77
N LYS A 91 -14.52 -12.13 -7.21
CA LYS A 91 -15.70 -12.05 -6.34
C LYS A 91 -15.93 -13.35 -5.54
N ARG A 92 -15.52 -14.50 -6.09
CA ARG A 92 -15.59 -15.78 -5.39
C ARG A 92 -14.65 -15.85 -4.18
N TYR A 93 -13.42 -15.35 -4.34
CA TYR A 93 -12.44 -15.30 -3.25
C TYR A 93 -12.92 -14.36 -2.14
N LEU A 94 -13.37 -13.15 -2.51
CA LEU A 94 -13.91 -12.17 -1.56
C LEU A 94 -15.13 -12.68 -0.78
N TYR A 95 -16.00 -13.48 -1.42
CA TYR A 95 -17.15 -14.06 -0.74
C TYR A 95 -16.76 -15.12 0.29
N ASN A 96 -15.81 -15.99 -0.07
CA ASN A 96 -15.32 -17.03 0.84
C ASN A 96 -14.64 -16.43 2.09
N GLU A 97 -13.98 -15.29 1.94
CA GLU A 97 -13.34 -14.55 3.05
C GLU A 97 -14.34 -13.68 3.84
N GLY A 98 -15.63 -13.69 3.49
CA GLY A 98 -16.67 -12.91 4.20
C GLY A 98 -16.60 -11.40 3.97
N VAL A 99 -15.81 -10.97 2.97
CA VAL A 99 -15.61 -9.57 2.63
C VAL A 99 -16.81 -9.00 1.86
N ILE A 100 -17.43 -9.82 1.02
CA ILE A 100 -18.69 -9.49 0.34
C ILE A 100 -19.81 -10.44 0.77
N ASN A 101 -20.99 -9.89 1.05
CA ASN A 101 -22.14 -10.67 1.53
C ASN A 101 -22.97 -11.34 0.44
N LYS A 102 -22.75 -10.98 -0.83
CA LYS A 102 -23.53 -11.46 -1.97
C LYS A 102 -22.61 -11.87 -3.12
N PHE A 103 -22.52 -13.16 -3.35
CA PHE A 103 -21.93 -13.72 -4.56
C PHE A 103 -23.02 -14.41 -5.37
N ASN A 104 -23.31 -13.86 -6.55
CA ASN A 104 -24.28 -14.46 -7.46
C ASN A 104 -23.52 -15.43 -8.36
N ASP A 105 -23.47 -16.71 -7.98
CA ASP A 105 -22.80 -17.72 -8.79
C ASP A 105 -23.58 -17.91 -10.11
N ILE A 106 -22.88 -17.71 -11.22
CA ILE A 106 -23.45 -17.87 -12.57
C ILE A 106 -23.91 -19.32 -12.75
N LYS A 107 -23.20 -20.27 -12.14
CA LYS A 107 -23.55 -21.69 -12.17
C LYS A 107 -24.88 -21.94 -11.47
N GLU A 108 -25.06 -21.40 -10.26
CA GLU A 108 -26.30 -21.53 -9.49
C GLU A 108 -27.49 -20.87 -10.23
N LYS A 109 -27.28 -19.68 -10.81
CA LYS A 109 -28.28 -19.00 -11.63
C LYS A 109 -28.69 -19.82 -12.86
N TYR A 110 -27.74 -20.49 -13.50
CA TYR A 110 -28.02 -21.34 -14.67
C TYR A 110 -28.87 -22.57 -14.30
N TYR A 111 -28.51 -23.30 -13.25
CA TYR A 111 -29.30 -24.43 -12.77
C TYR A 111 -30.71 -24.02 -12.34
N ASN A 112 -30.85 -22.89 -11.62
CA ASN A 112 -32.14 -22.37 -11.18
C ASN A 112 -33.07 -21.95 -12.33
N ASN A 113 -32.53 -21.57 -13.49
CA ASN A 113 -33.34 -21.27 -14.67
C ASN A 113 -33.76 -22.54 -15.41
N LEU A 114 -32.87 -23.55 -15.47
CA LEU A 114 -33.21 -24.86 -16.05
C LEU A 114 -34.31 -25.56 -15.25
N THR A 115 -34.25 -25.57 -13.91
CA THR A 115 -35.29 -26.18 -13.07
C THR A 115 -36.62 -25.42 -13.09
N LYS A 116 -36.69 -24.22 -13.64
CA LYS A 116 -37.94 -23.50 -13.88
C LYS A 116 -38.56 -23.82 -15.25
N LEU A 117 -37.78 -24.40 -16.16
CA LEU A 117 -38.21 -24.75 -17.52
C LEU A 117 -38.77 -26.18 -17.61
N PHE A 118 -38.43 -27.04 -16.65
CA PHE A 118 -38.97 -28.39 -16.48
C PHE A 118 -39.91 -28.43 -15.29
#